data_AF-A0A1F6NAE5-F1
#
_entry.id   AF-A0A1F6NAE5-F1
#
_cell.length_a   1.000
_cell.length_b   1.000
_cell.length_c   1.000
_cell.angle_alpha   90.00
_cell.angle_beta   90.00
_cell.angle_gamma   90.00
#
_symmetry.space_group_name_H-M   'P 1'
#
loop_
_entity.id
_entity.type
_entity.pdbx_description
1 polymer ?
#
loop_
_entity_poly.entity_id
_entity_poly.type
_entity_poly.pdbx_seq_one_letter_code
_entity_poly.pdbx_strand_id
1 'polypeptide(L)'
;MDKIMEKLNKISLPATIIIASLVLGGFYYASEINKQKSIERQQQIKIDQEKQDQLAKELKEQETKEQAEQALSTCISDAEEKQTRYWNSECKRLGKIINSCVPILDLTFNEYLKDKGLTIEEYKNQRGITDNNIFAGLLDYAKRQDECSCALPISLADNANKISADDKAMCFKRYPQ
;
A
#
# COMPACT_ATOMS: atom_id res chain seq x y z
N MET A 1 62.62 -29.77 -62.93
CA MET A 1 61.71 -29.32 -61.84
C MET A 1 62.16 -27.97 -61.24
N ASP A 2 63.36 -27.50 -61.56
CA ASP A 2 63.96 -26.29 -60.95
C ASP A 2 63.31 -24.97 -61.39
N LYS A 3 62.85 -24.86 -62.65
CA LYS A 3 62.17 -23.66 -63.17
C LYS A 3 60.82 -23.34 -62.50
N ILE A 4 60.17 -24.34 -61.89
CA ILE A 4 58.89 -24.17 -61.18
C ILE A 4 59.16 -23.69 -59.74
N MET A 5 60.19 -24.22 -59.07
CA MET A 5 60.59 -23.77 -57.74
C MET A 5 61.05 -22.30 -57.74
N GLU A 6 61.77 -21.84 -58.77
CA GLU A 6 62.27 -20.47 -58.84
C GLU A 6 61.14 -19.43 -59.01
N LYS A 7 60.07 -19.78 -59.74
CA LYS A 7 58.86 -18.94 -59.89
C LYS A 7 58.00 -18.92 -58.64
N LEU A 8 57.89 -20.06 -57.94
CA LEU A 8 57.18 -20.14 -56.65
C LEU A 8 57.87 -19.30 -55.57
N ASN A 9 59.21 -19.22 -55.57
CA ASN A 9 59.95 -18.40 -54.61
C ASN A 9 59.80 -16.89 -54.84
N LYS A 10 59.62 -16.44 -56.09
CA LYS A 10 59.33 -15.02 -56.39
C LYS A 10 57.92 -14.58 -56.01
N ILE A 11 56.97 -15.52 -55.92
CA ILE A 11 55.56 -15.24 -55.55
C ILE A 11 55.30 -15.51 -54.06
N SER A 12 56.08 -16.37 -53.42
CA SER A 12 55.89 -16.72 -52.00
C SER A 12 56.14 -15.51 -51.09
N LEU A 13 57.07 -14.62 -51.43
CA LEU A 13 57.47 -13.51 -50.56
C LEU A 13 56.40 -12.39 -50.48
N PRO A 14 55.78 -11.91 -51.57
CA PRO A 14 54.63 -11.00 -51.48
C PRO A 14 53.40 -11.67 -50.84
N ALA A 15 53.15 -12.94 -51.14
CA ALA A 15 52.00 -13.67 -50.62
C ALA A 15 52.06 -13.85 -49.10
N THR A 16 53.25 -14.15 -48.54
CA THR A 16 53.43 -14.29 -47.08
C THR A 16 53.25 -12.96 -46.36
N ILE A 17 53.66 -11.83 -46.95
CA ILE A 17 53.45 -10.49 -46.37
C ILE A 17 51.95 -10.16 -46.31
N ILE A 18 51.19 -10.46 -47.36
CA ILE A 18 49.73 -10.22 -47.38
C ILE A 18 49.02 -11.10 -46.34
N ILE A 19 49.39 -12.39 -46.26
CA ILE A 19 48.82 -13.32 -45.28
C ILE A 19 49.16 -12.86 -43.86
N ALA A 20 50.41 -12.47 -43.58
CA ALA A 20 50.81 -11.96 -42.28
C ALA A 20 50.04 -10.68 -41.88
N SER A 21 49.82 -9.78 -42.84
CA SER A 21 49.05 -8.54 -42.62
C SER A 21 47.57 -8.82 -42.32
N LEU A 22 46.96 -9.78 -43.03
CA LEU A 22 45.58 -10.21 -42.78
C LEU A 22 45.42 -10.88 -41.41
N VAL A 23 46.37 -11.73 -41.02
CA VAL A 23 46.35 -12.39 -39.70
C VAL A 23 46.51 -11.35 -38.59
N LEU A 24 47.49 -10.46 -38.67
CA LEU A 24 47.71 -9.42 -37.66
C LEU A 24 46.53 -8.43 -37.58
N GLY A 25 46.02 -7.97 -38.73
CA GLY A 25 44.86 -7.09 -38.78
C GLY A 25 43.59 -7.77 -38.26
N GLY A 26 43.38 -9.05 -38.58
CA GLY A 26 42.25 -9.84 -38.09
C GLY A 26 42.29 -10.05 -36.57
N PHE A 27 43.46 -10.39 -36.00
CA PHE A 27 43.63 -10.50 -34.56
C PHE A 27 43.45 -9.16 -33.83
N TYR A 28 43.97 -8.07 -34.39
CA TYR A 28 43.80 -6.73 -33.83
C TYR A 28 42.32 -6.32 -33.80
N TYR A 29 41.61 -6.48 -34.92
CA TYR A 29 40.18 -6.17 -35.04
C TYR A 29 39.31 -7.03 -34.11
N ALA A 30 39.58 -8.34 -34.04
CA ALA A 30 38.87 -9.23 -33.12
C ALA A 30 39.14 -8.87 -31.64
N SER A 31 40.35 -8.41 -31.32
CA SER A 31 40.70 -7.94 -29.97
C SER A 31 39.93 -6.67 -29.60
N GLU A 32 39.80 -5.71 -30.50
CA GLU A 32 39.04 -4.47 -30.26
C GLU A 32 37.53 -4.73 -30.09
N ILE A 33 36.92 -5.57 -30.94
CA ILE A 33 35.49 -5.93 -30.81
C ILE A 33 35.19 -6.57 -29.46
N ASN A 34 36.07 -7.47 -28.99
CA ASN A 34 35.88 -8.11 -27.69
C ASN A 34 35.97 -7.11 -26.53
N LYS A 35 36.86 -6.10 -26.63
CA LYS A 35 36.93 -5.01 -25.64
C LYS A 35 35.65 -4.17 -25.65
N GLN A 36 35.16 -3.80 -26.83
CA GLN A 36 33.94 -2.98 -26.98
C GLN A 36 32.72 -3.70 -26.40
N LYS A 37 32.54 -4.98 -26.73
CA LYS A 37 31.45 -5.82 -26.21
C LYS A 37 31.50 -6.01 -24.69
N SER A 38 32.69 -6.06 -24.10
CA SER A 38 32.83 -6.14 -22.65
C SER A 38 32.42 -4.85 -21.95
N ILE A 39 32.73 -3.69 -22.54
CA ILE A 39 32.37 -2.37 -21.99
C ILE A 39 30.85 -2.17 -22.07
N GLU A 40 30.23 -2.51 -23.21
CA GLU A 40 28.78 -2.42 -23.38
C GLU A 40 28.02 -3.29 -22.36
N ARG A 41 28.49 -4.51 -22.12
CA ARG A 41 27.89 -5.37 -21.08
C ARG A 41 28.01 -4.78 -19.68
N GLN A 42 29.16 -4.21 -19.34
CA GLN A 42 29.35 -3.56 -18.04
C GLN A 42 28.46 -2.32 -17.89
N GLN A 43 28.29 -1.54 -18.96
CA GLN A 43 27.37 -0.39 -18.97
C GLN A 43 25.92 -0.85 -18.83
N GLN A 44 25.51 -1.90 -19.55
CA GLN A 44 24.15 -2.43 -19.45
C GLN A 44 23.85 -2.93 -18.03
N ILE A 45 24.77 -3.66 -17.41
CA ILE A 45 24.62 -4.13 -16.02
C ILE A 45 24.48 -2.95 -15.06
N LYS A 46 25.28 -1.88 -15.23
CA LYS A 46 25.17 -0.67 -14.40
C LYS A 46 23.83 0.04 -14.58
N ILE A 47 23.36 0.19 -15.82
CA ILE A 47 22.06 0.79 -16.11
C ILE A 47 20.92 -0.03 -15.49
N ASP A 48 20.99 -1.35 -15.60
CA ASP A 48 19.97 -2.24 -15.06
C ASP A 48 19.99 -2.25 -13.51
N GLN A 49 21.18 -2.18 -12.90
CA GLN A 49 21.32 -2.00 -11.45
C GLN A 49 20.77 -0.65 -10.97
N GLU A 50 21.11 0.46 -11.64
CA GLU A 50 20.59 1.78 -11.30
C GLU A 50 19.07 1.85 -11.43
N LYS A 51 18.49 1.22 -12.45
CA LYS A 51 17.03 1.10 -12.60
C LYS A 51 16.40 0.28 -11.47
N GLN A 52 17.02 -0.84 -11.08
CA GLN A 52 16.52 -1.63 -9.96
C GLN A 52 16.60 -0.87 -8.63
N ASP A 53 17.70 -0.14 -8.39
CA ASP A 53 17.86 0.68 -7.19
C ASP A 53 16.88 1.85 -7.14
N GLN A 54 16.59 2.49 -8.28
CA GLN A 54 15.57 3.52 -8.38
C GLN A 54 14.18 2.95 -8.10
N LEU A 55 13.82 1.84 -8.75
CA LEU A 55 12.53 1.18 -8.53
C LEU A 55 12.36 0.75 -7.07
N ALA A 56 13.41 0.21 -6.45
CA ALA A 56 13.38 -0.20 -5.04
C ALA A 56 13.24 1.01 -4.10
N LYS A 57 13.82 2.16 -4.43
CA LYS A 57 13.63 3.41 -3.67
C LYS A 57 12.20 3.94 -3.82
N GLU A 58 11.67 3.97 -5.03
CA GLU A 58 10.29 4.40 -5.29
C GLU A 58 9.28 3.50 -4.58
N LEU A 59 9.45 2.17 -4.62
CA LEU A 59 8.63 1.21 -3.90
C LEU A 59 8.66 1.45 -2.39
N LYS A 60 9.85 1.66 -1.81
CA LYS A 60 9.98 1.96 -0.38
C LYS A 60 9.34 3.29 0.01
N GLU A 61 9.48 4.31 -0.84
CA GLU A 61 8.85 5.61 -0.61
C GLU A 61 7.32 5.49 -0.67
N GLN A 62 6.80 4.74 -1.64
CA GLN A 62 5.37 4.47 -1.76
C GLN A 62 4.83 3.68 -0.57
N GLU A 63 5.53 2.62 -0.14
CA GLU A 63 5.14 1.82 1.03
C GLU A 63 5.13 2.68 2.30
N THR A 64 6.11 3.57 2.46
CA THR A 64 6.18 4.48 3.61
C THR A 64 5.01 5.47 3.60
N LYS A 65 4.63 5.98 2.42
CA LYS A 65 3.46 6.87 2.25
C LYS A 65 2.16 6.13 2.58
N GLU A 66 1.97 4.93 2.05
CA GLU A 66 0.78 4.11 2.31
C GLU A 66 0.65 3.77 3.79
N GLN A 67 1.76 3.41 4.46
CA GLN A 67 1.77 3.19 5.90
C GLN A 67 1.41 4.45 6.71
N ALA A 68 1.91 5.62 6.30
CA ALA A 68 1.57 6.89 6.94
C ALA A 68 0.09 7.26 6.74
N GLU A 69 -0.46 7.05 5.53
CA GLU A 69 -1.87 7.24 5.23
C GLU A 69 -2.76 6.31 6.04
N GLN A 70 -2.41 5.02 6.12
CA GLN A 70 -3.13 4.04 6.93
C GLN A 70 -3.10 4.43 8.41
N ALA A 71 -1.93 4.80 8.95
CA ALA A 71 -1.77 5.22 10.33
C ALA A 71 -2.56 6.51 10.64
N LEU A 72 -2.61 7.46 9.70
CA LEU A 72 -3.45 8.65 9.83
C LEU A 72 -4.93 8.28 9.84
N SER A 73 -5.38 7.43 8.92
CA SER A 73 -6.77 6.97 8.85
C SER A 73 -7.20 6.29 10.14
N THR A 74 -6.37 5.41 10.71
CA THR A 74 -6.63 4.76 12.00
C THR A 74 -6.72 5.80 13.12
N CYS A 75 -5.78 6.75 13.18
CA CYS A 75 -5.81 7.80 14.20
C CYS A 75 -7.09 8.65 14.16
N ILE A 76 -7.54 9.02 12.95
CA ILE A 76 -8.79 9.78 12.78
C ILE A 76 -9.99 8.94 13.22
N SER A 77 -10.03 7.65 12.85
CA SER A 77 -11.10 6.74 13.26
C SER A 77 -11.16 6.58 14.79
N ASP A 78 -10.02 6.46 15.45
CA ASP A 78 -9.95 6.36 16.92
C ASP A 78 -10.47 7.64 17.59
N ALA A 79 -10.16 8.81 17.03
CA ALA A 79 -10.65 10.09 17.52
C ALA A 79 -12.19 10.21 17.39
N GLU A 80 -12.76 9.74 16.27
CA GLU A 80 -14.21 9.72 16.04
C GLU A 80 -14.93 8.73 16.97
N GLU A 81 -14.33 7.56 17.18
CA GLU A 81 -14.88 6.58 18.12
C GLU A 81 -14.89 7.13 19.55
N LYS A 82 -13.78 7.76 19.96
CA LYS A 82 -13.68 8.43 21.26
C LYS A 82 -14.73 9.54 21.41
N GLN A 83 -14.96 10.34 20.37
CA GLN A 83 -16.02 11.35 20.35
C GLN A 83 -17.39 10.70 20.54
N THR A 84 -17.68 9.62 19.82
CA THR A 84 -18.95 8.89 19.91
C THR A 84 -19.17 8.32 21.31
N ARG A 85 -18.16 7.69 21.90
CA ARG A 85 -18.22 7.18 23.27
C ARG A 85 -18.45 8.31 24.28
N TYR A 86 -17.75 9.44 24.14
CA TYR A 86 -17.97 10.61 24.99
C TYR A 86 -19.42 11.12 24.87
N TRP A 87 -19.91 11.28 23.65
CA TRP A 87 -21.27 11.74 23.37
C TRP A 87 -22.33 10.84 24.02
N ASN A 88 -22.21 9.52 23.81
CA ASN A 88 -23.11 8.52 24.38
C ASN A 88 -23.07 8.55 25.91
N SER A 89 -21.88 8.69 26.51
CA SER A 89 -21.71 8.75 27.97
C SER A 89 -22.41 9.97 28.59
N GLU A 90 -22.32 11.14 27.95
CA GLU A 90 -22.98 12.36 28.42
C GLU A 90 -24.49 12.26 28.29
N CYS A 91 -24.98 11.67 27.20
CA CYS A 91 -26.41 11.45 27.05
C CYS A 91 -26.98 10.44 28.04
N LYS A 92 -26.21 9.39 28.38
CA LYS A 92 -26.55 8.44 29.43
C LYS A 92 -26.64 9.15 30.78
N ARG A 93 -25.66 10.01 31.09
CA ARG A 93 -25.63 10.84 32.31
C ARG A 93 -26.82 11.79 32.41
N LEU A 94 -27.28 12.33 31.29
CA LEU A 94 -28.45 13.22 31.22
C LEU A 94 -29.80 12.47 31.22
N GLY A 95 -29.79 11.12 31.25
CA GLY A 95 -31.01 10.32 31.17
C GLY A 95 -31.76 10.46 29.83
N LYS A 96 -31.08 10.92 28.78
CA LYS A 96 -31.66 11.11 27.44
C LYS A 96 -31.68 9.84 26.60
N ILE A 97 -30.99 8.79 27.05
CA ILE A 97 -30.94 7.48 26.38
C ILE A 97 -31.97 6.57 27.05
N ILE A 98 -32.87 6.00 26.25
CA ILE A 98 -33.81 4.98 26.71
C ILE A 98 -33.01 3.73 27.12
N ASN A 99 -33.36 3.04 28.21
CA ASN A 99 -32.61 1.86 28.69
C ASN A 99 -32.39 0.77 27.62
N SER A 100 -33.27 0.66 26.63
CA SER A 100 -33.13 -0.26 25.49
C SER A 100 -32.03 0.12 24.50
N CYS A 101 -31.62 1.40 24.46
CA CYS A 101 -30.57 1.94 23.61
C CYS A 101 -29.17 1.82 24.22
N VAL A 102 -29.06 1.69 25.55
CA VAL A 102 -27.78 1.53 26.26
C VAL A 102 -26.94 0.37 25.71
N PRO A 103 -27.44 -0.87 25.59
CA PRO A 103 -26.66 -1.98 25.03
C PRO A 103 -26.39 -1.87 23.52
N ILE A 104 -27.10 -0.99 22.80
CA ILE A 104 -26.91 -0.78 21.36
C ILE A 104 -25.79 0.24 21.10
N LEU A 105 -25.66 1.22 21.99
CA LEU A 105 -24.63 2.25 21.92
C LEU A 105 -23.30 1.81 22.56
N ASP A 106 -23.34 0.89 23.52
CA ASP A 106 -22.16 0.45 24.29
C ASP A 106 -21.48 -0.82 23.73
N LEU A 107 -22.14 -1.61 22.87
CA LEU A 107 -21.63 -2.88 22.33
C LEU A 107 -21.47 -2.84 20.82
N THR A 108 -20.56 -3.65 20.27
CA THR A 108 -20.58 -3.96 18.83
C THR A 108 -21.73 -4.91 18.49
N PHE A 109 -22.12 -5.02 17.20
CA PHE A 109 -23.20 -5.93 16.79
C PHE A 109 -22.97 -7.38 17.28
N ASN A 110 -21.75 -7.88 17.16
CA ASN A 110 -21.41 -9.25 17.60
C ASN A 110 -21.47 -9.39 19.13
N GLU A 111 -20.99 -8.40 19.88
CA GLU A 111 -21.07 -8.40 21.34
C GLU A 111 -22.52 -8.29 21.82
N TYR A 112 -23.33 -7.48 21.13
CA TYR A 112 -24.76 -7.36 21.39
C TYR A 112 -25.49 -8.69 21.17
N LEU A 113 -25.23 -9.37 20.04
CA LEU A 113 -25.78 -10.70 19.78
C LEU A 113 -25.38 -11.70 20.87
N LYS A 114 -24.11 -11.67 21.30
CA LYS A 114 -23.59 -12.53 22.36
C LYS A 114 -24.23 -12.23 23.72
N ASP A 115 -24.36 -10.96 24.09
CA ASP A 115 -25.04 -10.50 25.33
C ASP A 115 -26.50 -10.97 25.38
N LYS A 116 -27.18 -10.97 24.22
CA LYS A 116 -28.57 -11.43 24.10
C LYS A 116 -28.72 -12.92 23.87
N GLY A 117 -27.63 -13.66 23.68
CA GLY A 117 -27.66 -15.08 23.32
C GLY A 117 -28.38 -15.35 22.00
N LEU A 118 -28.25 -14.43 21.03
CA LEU A 118 -28.92 -14.49 19.74
C LEU A 118 -27.94 -14.84 18.61
N THR A 119 -28.43 -15.59 17.64
CA THR A 119 -27.84 -15.69 16.30
C THR A 119 -28.29 -14.55 15.40
N ILE A 120 -27.59 -14.32 14.28
CA ILE A 120 -27.95 -13.30 13.29
C ILE A 120 -29.36 -13.54 12.73
N GLU A 121 -29.72 -14.80 12.45
CA GLU A 121 -31.04 -15.14 11.92
C GLU A 121 -32.15 -14.93 12.95
N GLU A 122 -31.91 -15.28 14.22
CA GLU A 122 -32.87 -14.99 15.31
C GLU A 122 -33.06 -13.48 15.49
N TYR A 123 -31.98 -12.69 15.41
CA TYR A 123 -32.08 -11.23 15.40
C TYR A 123 -32.96 -10.74 14.26
N LYS A 124 -32.70 -11.19 13.02
CA LYS A 124 -33.49 -10.79 11.84
C LYS A 124 -34.96 -11.15 12.00
N ASN A 125 -35.26 -12.36 12.47
CA ASN A 125 -36.62 -12.83 12.72
C ASN A 125 -37.33 -11.99 13.79
N GLN A 126 -36.67 -11.69 14.91
CA GLN A 126 -37.23 -10.82 15.96
C GLN A 126 -37.52 -9.40 15.45
N ARG A 127 -36.76 -8.93 14.48
CA ARG A 127 -36.89 -7.60 13.88
C ARG A 127 -37.83 -7.55 12.69
N GLY A 128 -38.34 -8.70 12.23
CA GLY A 128 -39.17 -8.78 11.03
C GLY A 128 -38.41 -8.43 9.74
N ILE A 129 -37.08 -8.61 9.75
CA ILE A 129 -36.23 -8.35 8.58
C ILE A 129 -36.36 -9.55 7.63
N THR A 130 -37.05 -9.34 6.51
CA THR A 130 -37.26 -10.37 5.47
C THR A 130 -36.17 -10.38 4.41
N ASP A 131 -35.19 -9.48 4.50
CA ASP A 131 -34.08 -9.41 3.57
C ASP A 131 -33.12 -10.60 3.78
N ASN A 132 -32.82 -11.31 2.70
CA ASN A 132 -31.89 -12.44 2.67
C ASN A 132 -30.42 -12.00 2.70
N ASN A 133 -30.14 -10.69 2.62
CA ASN A 133 -28.79 -10.17 2.73
C ASN A 133 -28.19 -10.48 4.12
N ILE A 134 -26.97 -11.04 4.11
CA ILE A 134 -26.18 -11.35 5.32
C ILE A 134 -25.96 -10.09 6.18
N PHE A 135 -25.86 -8.93 5.55
CA PHE A 135 -25.63 -7.66 6.24
C PHE A 135 -26.90 -6.96 6.71
N ALA A 136 -28.10 -7.47 6.38
CA ALA A 136 -29.35 -6.80 6.73
C ALA A 136 -29.51 -6.61 8.25
N GLY A 137 -29.09 -7.59 9.05
CA GLY A 137 -29.09 -7.49 10.51
C GLY A 137 -28.12 -6.42 11.04
N LEU A 138 -26.92 -6.35 10.46
CA LEU A 138 -25.92 -5.33 10.81
C LEU A 138 -26.39 -3.92 10.43
N LEU A 139 -27.02 -3.78 9.25
CA LEU A 139 -27.57 -2.50 8.78
C LEU A 139 -28.74 -2.02 9.65
N ASP A 140 -29.66 -2.91 10.05
CA ASP A 140 -30.70 -2.55 11.02
C ASP A 140 -30.09 -2.16 12.37
N TYR A 141 -29.07 -2.88 12.83
CA TYR A 141 -28.37 -2.54 14.06
C TYR A 141 -27.71 -1.15 14.02
N ALA A 142 -27.00 -0.84 12.93
CA ALA A 142 -26.39 0.47 12.71
C ALA A 142 -27.46 1.58 12.65
N LYS A 143 -28.57 1.34 11.93
CA LYS A 143 -29.71 2.26 11.90
C LYS A 143 -30.27 2.52 13.30
N ARG A 144 -30.32 1.49 14.16
CA ARG A 144 -30.78 1.66 15.54
C ARG A 144 -29.77 2.44 16.40
N GLN A 145 -28.47 2.34 16.13
CA GLN A 145 -27.51 3.22 16.79
C GLN A 145 -27.81 4.69 16.46
N ASP A 146 -28.14 5.00 15.21
CA ASP A 146 -28.56 6.35 14.80
C ASP A 146 -29.88 6.78 15.45
N GLU A 147 -30.88 5.90 15.50
CA GLU A 147 -32.16 6.16 16.18
C GLU A 147 -32.00 6.34 17.70
N CYS A 148 -30.99 5.68 18.28
CA CYS A 148 -30.62 5.81 19.69
C CYS A 148 -29.71 7.02 19.96
N SER A 149 -29.34 7.79 18.93
CA SER A 149 -28.59 9.02 19.11
C SER A 149 -29.40 10.06 19.89
N CYS A 150 -28.69 10.95 20.56
CA CYS A 150 -29.23 11.86 21.53
C CYS A 150 -28.67 13.26 21.29
N ALA A 151 -29.46 14.29 21.58
CA ALA A 151 -28.99 15.67 21.46
C ALA A 151 -28.38 16.15 22.78
N LEU A 152 -27.10 16.53 22.76
CA LEU A 152 -26.45 17.20 23.88
C LEU A 152 -26.84 18.69 23.95
N PRO A 153 -26.87 19.31 25.15
CA PRO A 153 -26.88 20.76 25.29
C PRO A 153 -25.70 21.39 24.54
N ILE A 154 -25.91 22.61 24.00
CA ILE A 154 -24.93 23.32 23.16
C ILE A 154 -23.54 23.35 23.79
N SER A 155 -23.43 23.67 25.09
CA SER A 155 -22.13 23.74 25.78
C SER A 155 -21.37 22.41 25.81
N LEU A 156 -22.07 21.27 25.93
CA LEU A 156 -21.46 19.95 25.91
C LEU A 156 -21.14 19.50 24.49
N ALA A 157 -22.02 19.81 23.54
CA ALA A 157 -21.79 19.55 22.12
C ALA A 157 -20.57 20.32 21.60
N ASP A 158 -20.44 21.61 21.94
CA ASP A 158 -19.31 22.45 21.57
C ASP A 158 -18.01 21.92 22.17
N ASN A 159 -18.03 21.49 23.43
CA ASN A 159 -16.86 20.89 24.07
C ASN A 159 -16.46 19.56 23.40
N ALA A 160 -17.42 18.68 23.10
CA ALA A 160 -17.18 17.43 22.38
C ALA A 160 -16.57 17.68 20.99
N ASN A 161 -17.14 18.64 20.26
CA ASN A 161 -16.67 19.02 18.93
C ASN A 161 -15.27 19.61 18.97
N LYS A 162 -14.97 20.44 19.98
CA LYS A 162 -13.63 20.98 20.18
C LYS A 162 -12.60 19.89 20.48
N ILE A 163 -12.91 18.97 21.39
CA ILE A 163 -12.01 17.85 21.73
C ILE A 163 -11.76 16.99 20.48
N SER A 164 -12.81 16.68 19.71
CA SER A 164 -12.67 15.93 18.45
C SER A 164 -11.81 16.66 17.43
N ALA A 165 -12.00 17.97 17.27
CA ALA A 165 -11.19 18.79 16.38
C ALA A 165 -9.71 18.82 16.81
N ASP A 166 -9.44 18.94 18.11
CA ASP A 166 -8.09 18.93 18.67
C ASP A 166 -7.42 17.55 18.49
N ASP A 167 -8.14 16.45 18.74
CA ASP A 167 -7.65 15.08 18.54
C ASP A 167 -7.34 14.82 17.05
N LYS A 168 -8.23 15.21 16.13
CA LYS A 168 -7.98 15.10 14.68
C LYS A 168 -6.78 15.96 14.24
N ALA A 169 -6.68 17.19 14.74
CA ALA A 169 -5.53 18.05 14.46
C ALA A 169 -4.21 17.44 14.98
N MET A 170 -4.24 16.73 16.10
CA MET A 170 -3.08 15.99 16.61
C MET A 170 -2.70 14.82 15.69
N CYS A 171 -3.67 14.12 15.10
CA CYS A 171 -3.41 13.08 14.09
C CYS A 171 -2.68 13.65 12.87
N PHE A 172 -3.14 14.77 12.31
CA PHE A 172 -2.48 15.42 11.17
C PHE A 172 -1.07 15.95 11.50
N LYS A 173 -0.83 16.39 12.74
CA LYS A 173 0.51 16.77 13.20
C LYS A 173 1.46 15.57 13.33
N ARG A 174 0.93 14.41 13.71
CA ARG A 174 1.72 13.19 13.92
C ARG A 174 2.05 12.48 12.61
N TYR A 175 1.13 12.53 11.65
CA TYR A 175 1.27 11.92 10.32
C TYR A 175 1.11 13.01 9.26
N PRO A 176 2.18 13.80 9.00
CA PRO A 176 2.16 14.80 7.94
C PRO A 176 2.05 14.13 6.57
N GLN A 177 1.28 14.77 5.70
CA GLN A 177 1.07 14.40 4.30
C GLN A 177 2.23 14.90 3.43
#